data_AF-A0A328ITM4-F1
#
_entry.id   AF-A0A328ITM4-F1
#
_cell.length_a   1.000
_cell.length_b   1.000
_cell.length_c   1.000
_cell.angle_alpha   90.00
_cell.angle_beta   90.00
_cell.angle_gamma   90.00
#
_symmetry.space_group_name_H-M   'P 1'
#
loop_
_entity.id
_entity.type
_entity.pdbx_description
1 polymer ?
#
loop_
_entity_poly.entity_id
_entity_poly.type
_entity_poly.pdbx_seq_one_letter_code
_entity_poly.pdbx_strand_id
1 'polypeptide(L)'
;MKQTPDFDKIQENMRAGSITGPGFLGHDERNLVDIISEDQAKVKELGLTNEIIANKLEMFMKQGERGFGSPVKVDDRFVVIVEESRGYIPCPFRHGHLSKKANINVRNIARKEEVDYSPISIHLIREHGFYQGKGSPYRLDPAKVARILELI
;
A
#
# COMPACT_ATOMS: atom_id res chain seq x y z
N MET A 1 -9.96 17.42 -2.54
CA MET A 1 -10.79 17.33 -1.31
C MET A 1 -10.43 18.50 -0.38
N LYS A 2 -11.12 18.70 0.74
CA LYS A 2 -10.71 19.66 1.79
C LYS A 2 -10.36 18.89 3.06
N GLN A 3 -9.34 19.33 3.79
CA GLN A 3 -9.07 18.82 5.13
C GLN A 3 -10.23 19.23 6.05
N THR A 4 -10.95 18.25 6.58
CA THR A 4 -12.07 18.45 7.51
C THR A 4 -11.69 17.93 8.90
N PRO A 5 -12.44 18.29 9.97
CA PRO A 5 -12.22 17.72 11.30
C PRO A 5 -12.31 16.20 11.37
N ASP A 6 -13.01 15.56 10.41
CA ASP A 6 -13.04 14.11 10.31
C ASP A 6 -11.72 13.57 9.72
N PHE A 7 -11.21 14.20 8.66
CA PHE A 7 -9.88 13.87 8.11
C PHE A 7 -8.75 14.13 9.11
N ASP A 8 -8.86 15.13 9.97
CA ASP A 8 -7.89 15.35 11.06
C ASP A 8 -7.86 14.15 12.01
N LYS A 9 -9.02 13.64 12.45
CA LYS A 9 -9.12 12.44 13.29
C LYS A 9 -8.60 11.19 12.60
N ILE A 10 -8.86 11.05 11.29
CA ILE A 10 -8.31 9.96 10.49
C ILE A 10 -6.78 10.06 10.46
N GLN A 11 -6.22 11.25 10.25
CA GLN A 11 -4.78 11.47 10.25
C GLN A 11 -4.14 11.21 11.62
N GLU A 12 -4.81 11.54 12.73
CA GLU A 12 -4.37 11.18 14.09
C GLU A 12 -4.30 9.65 14.29
N ASN A 13 -5.27 8.91 13.78
CA ASN A 13 -5.25 7.43 13.80
C ASN A 13 -4.10 6.85 12.95
N MET A 14 -3.58 7.61 12.00
CA MET A 14 -2.46 7.19 11.14
C MET A 14 -1.08 7.41 11.76
N ARG A 15 -1.00 8.08 12.92
CA ARG A 15 0.26 8.29 13.63
C ARG A 15 0.84 6.96 14.15
N ALA A 16 2.15 6.94 14.31
CA ALA A 16 2.86 5.81 14.91
C ALA A 16 2.31 5.50 16.32
N GLY A 17 2.08 4.22 16.60
CA GLY A 17 1.53 3.74 17.87
C GLY A 17 0.01 3.75 17.98
N SER A 18 -0.72 4.46 17.11
CA SER A 18 -2.20 4.53 17.18
C SER A 18 -2.87 3.21 16.74
N ILE A 19 -2.52 2.70 15.55
CA ILE A 19 -3.05 1.43 15.01
C ILE A 19 -1.91 0.44 14.77
N THR A 20 -0.81 0.91 14.18
CA THR A 20 0.38 0.10 13.92
C THR A 20 1.58 0.77 14.61
N GLY A 21 2.61 -0.03 14.94
CA GLY A 21 3.86 0.49 15.51
C GLY A 21 4.45 1.65 14.71
N PRO A 22 4.75 1.49 13.41
CA PRO A 22 5.31 2.56 12.58
C PRO A 22 4.28 3.61 12.12
N GLY A 23 2.98 3.38 12.27
CA GLY A 23 1.93 4.22 11.70
C GLY A 23 1.86 4.10 10.16
N PHE A 24 1.19 5.07 9.54
CA PHE A 24 1.02 5.13 8.08
C PHE A 24 1.60 6.39 7.43
N LEU A 25 2.03 7.38 8.23
CA LEU A 25 2.47 8.69 7.72
C LEU A 25 4.00 8.80 7.58
N GLY A 26 4.78 7.99 8.27
CA GLY A 26 6.24 8.17 8.30
C GLY A 26 6.62 9.54 8.86
N HIS A 27 7.44 10.28 8.12
CA HIS A 27 7.84 11.66 8.43
C HIS A 27 7.15 12.68 7.51
N ASP A 28 5.99 12.32 6.94
CA ASP A 28 5.22 13.23 6.10
C ASP A 28 4.51 14.30 6.94
N GLU A 29 4.83 15.56 6.69
CA GLU A 29 4.27 16.71 7.41
C GLU A 29 3.04 17.31 6.73
N ARG A 30 2.68 16.82 5.52
CA ARG A 30 1.51 17.31 4.78
C ARG A 30 0.21 16.88 5.46
N ASN A 31 -0.86 17.61 5.19
CA ASN A 31 -2.20 17.16 5.58
C ASN A 31 -2.62 15.94 4.73
N LEU A 32 -3.44 15.07 5.32
CA LEU A 32 -3.85 13.80 4.70
C LEU A 32 -4.47 14.00 3.32
N VAL A 33 -5.33 15.01 3.16
CA VAL A 33 -5.96 15.32 1.88
C VAL A 33 -4.96 15.72 0.80
N ASP A 34 -3.87 16.41 1.16
CA ASP A 34 -2.84 16.82 0.21
C ASP A 34 -2.03 15.61 -0.26
N ILE A 35 -1.68 14.70 0.66
CA ILE A 35 -1.02 13.43 0.32
C ILE A 35 -1.84 12.65 -0.70
N ILE A 36 -3.14 12.43 -0.40
CA ILE A 36 -4.06 11.70 -1.28
C ILE A 36 -4.20 12.41 -2.63
N SER A 37 -4.36 13.74 -2.63
CA SER A 37 -4.59 14.51 -3.85
C SER A 37 -3.36 14.50 -4.76
N GLU A 38 -2.15 14.60 -4.21
CA GLU A 38 -0.91 14.51 -4.97
C GLU A 38 -0.72 13.12 -5.58
N ASP A 39 -0.95 12.06 -4.80
CA ASP A 39 -0.83 10.68 -5.29
C ASP A 39 -1.85 10.39 -6.39
N GLN A 40 -3.11 10.81 -6.19
CA GLN A 40 -4.17 10.64 -7.18
C GLN A 40 -3.87 11.39 -8.48
N ALA A 41 -3.30 12.61 -8.39
CA ALA A 41 -2.85 13.34 -9.57
C ALA A 41 -1.75 12.59 -10.32
N LYS A 42 -0.79 11.99 -9.59
CA LYS A 42 0.29 11.19 -10.21
C LYS A 42 -0.25 9.92 -10.86
N VAL A 43 -1.16 9.19 -10.21
CA VAL A 43 -1.80 7.99 -10.79
C VAL A 43 -2.50 8.35 -12.12
N LYS A 44 -3.22 9.47 -12.15
CA LYS A 44 -3.90 9.96 -13.35
C LYS A 44 -2.91 10.36 -14.46
N GLU A 45 -1.81 11.03 -14.12
CA GLU A 45 -0.75 11.42 -15.07
C GLU A 45 -0.13 10.19 -15.76
N LEU A 46 0.00 9.08 -15.02
CA LEU A 46 0.49 7.80 -15.55
C LEU A 46 -0.54 7.04 -16.41
N GLY A 47 -1.77 7.56 -16.56
CA GLY A 47 -2.85 6.89 -17.29
C GLY A 47 -3.42 5.67 -16.56
N LEU A 48 -3.25 5.59 -15.23
CA LEU A 48 -3.69 4.48 -14.39
C LEU A 48 -4.89 4.86 -13.53
N THR A 49 -5.43 3.87 -12.82
CA THR A 49 -6.40 4.07 -11.73
C THR A 49 -5.92 3.35 -10.46
N ASN A 50 -6.47 3.75 -9.31
CA ASN A 50 -6.16 3.12 -8.04
C ASN A 50 -6.52 1.63 -8.06
N GLU A 51 -7.64 1.28 -8.70
CA GLU A 51 -8.12 -0.09 -8.84
C GLU A 51 -7.14 -0.96 -9.64
N ILE A 52 -6.56 -0.44 -10.72
CA ILE A 52 -5.56 -1.18 -11.52
C ILE A 52 -4.35 -1.54 -10.65
N ILE A 53 -3.83 -0.57 -9.90
CA ILE A 53 -2.66 -0.78 -9.03
C ILE A 53 -3.02 -1.74 -7.89
N ALA A 54 -4.14 -1.53 -7.20
CA ALA A 54 -4.59 -2.38 -6.11
C ALA A 54 -4.85 -3.82 -6.58
N ASN A 55 -5.44 -4.02 -7.75
CA ASN A 55 -5.70 -5.36 -8.30
C ASN A 55 -4.40 -6.09 -8.63
N LYS A 56 -3.38 -5.39 -9.15
CA LYS A 56 -2.08 -6.00 -9.42
C LYS A 56 -1.36 -6.40 -8.13
N LEU A 57 -1.40 -5.56 -7.10
CA LEU A 57 -0.88 -5.89 -5.75
C LEU A 57 -1.62 -7.08 -5.13
N GLU A 58 -2.95 -7.12 -5.24
CA GLU A 58 -3.75 -8.23 -4.72
C GLU A 58 -3.49 -9.54 -5.47
N MET A 59 -3.31 -9.49 -6.79
CA MET A 59 -2.94 -10.65 -7.60
C MET A 59 -1.62 -11.26 -7.10
N PHE A 60 -0.58 -10.44 -6.89
CA PHE A 60 0.70 -10.93 -6.37
C PHE A 60 0.56 -11.52 -4.97
N MET A 61 -0.16 -10.87 -4.06
CA MET A 61 -0.42 -11.39 -2.72
C MET A 61 -1.06 -12.78 -2.79
N LYS A 62 -2.17 -12.94 -3.53
CA LYS A 62 -2.89 -14.21 -3.67
C LYS A 62 -2.04 -15.33 -4.27
N GLN A 63 -1.14 -15.00 -5.19
CA GLN A 63 -0.22 -15.99 -5.76
C GLN A 63 0.89 -16.36 -4.77
N GLY A 64 1.45 -15.38 -4.06
CA GLY A 64 2.50 -15.57 -3.07
C GLY A 64 2.03 -16.32 -1.81
N GLU A 65 0.76 -16.19 -1.41
CA GLU A 65 0.17 -16.92 -0.27
C GLU A 65 0.36 -18.44 -0.37
N ARG A 66 0.45 -18.98 -1.59
CA ARG A 66 0.68 -20.42 -1.84
C ARG A 66 2.08 -20.90 -1.43
N GLY A 67 3.02 -19.98 -1.22
CA GLY A 67 4.39 -20.26 -0.83
C GLY A 67 4.59 -20.46 0.67
N PHE A 68 3.61 -20.09 1.51
CA PHE A 68 3.71 -20.22 2.98
C PHE A 68 5.03 -19.66 3.55
N GLY A 69 5.38 -18.41 3.20
CA GLY A 69 6.64 -17.77 3.58
C GLY A 69 7.83 -18.10 2.67
N SER A 70 7.71 -19.08 1.78
CA SER A 70 8.74 -19.36 0.77
C SER A 70 8.55 -18.49 -0.48
N PRO A 71 9.64 -18.15 -1.21
CA PRO A 71 9.54 -17.42 -2.47
C PRO A 71 8.73 -18.16 -3.55
N VAL A 72 7.77 -17.48 -4.15
CA VAL A 72 6.95 -17.96 -5.27
C VAL A 72 7.31 -17.18 -6.53
N LYS A 73 7.67 -17.89 -7.61
CA LYS A 73 7.86 -17.27 -8.93
C LYS A 73 6.50 -16.99 -9.57
N VAL A 74 6.37 -15.80 -10.17
CA VAL A 74 5.19 -15.35 -10.91
C VAL A 74 5.62 -14.89 -12.29
N ASP A 75 5.06 -15.54 -13.32
CA ASP A 75 5.29 -15.27 -14.75
C ASP A 75 6.77 -15.18 -15.16
N ASP A 76 7.66 -15.89 -14.45
CA ASP A 76 9.14 -15.84 -14.58
C ASP A 76 9.78 -14.43 -14.52
N ARG A 77 8.98 -13.42 -14.16
CA ARG A 77 9.40 -12.01 -14.06
C ARG A 77 9.48 -11.53 -12.63
N PHE A 78 8.71 -12.14 -11.74
CA PHE A 78 8.59 -11.72 -10.36
C PHE A 78 8.87 -12.85 -9.40
N VAL A 79 9.35 -12.46 -8.22
CA VAL A 79 9.38 -13.31 -7.03
C VAL A 79 8.54 -12.63 -5.96
N VAL A 80 7.61 -13.37 -5.38
CA VAL A 80 6.73 -12.89 -4.32
C VAL A 80 6.96 -13.71 -3.06
N ILE A 81 7.10 -13.02 -1.93
CA ILE A 81 7.17 -13.64 -0.60
C ILE A 81 6.03 -13.06 0.23
N VAL A 82 5.24 -13.92 0.86
CA VAL A 82 4.15 -13.53 1.77
C VAL A 82 4.41 -14.11 3.14
N GLU A 83 4.61 -13.25 4.13
CA GLU A 83 4.83 -13.60 5.53
C GLU A 83 3.61 -13.17 6.36
N GLU A 84 2.75 -14.13 6.69
CA GLU A 84 1.58 -13.90 7.54
C GLU A 84 1.97 -13.93 9.02
N SER A 85 1.37 -13.04 9.81
CA SER A 85 1.48 -13.02 11.27
C SER A 85 0.09 -12.97 11.88
N ARG A 86 -0.05 -13.37 13.15
CA ARG A 86 -1.34 -13.38 13.81
C ARG A 86 -1.91 -11.97 13.96
N GLY A 87 -3.17 -11.80 13.58
CA GLY A 87 -3.97 -10.62 13.87
C GLY A 87 -4.48 -9.89 12.62
N TYR A 88 -5.14 -8.77 12.87
CA TYR A 88 -5.74 -7.92 11.84
C TYR A 88 -5.35 -6.45 12.08
N ILE A 89 -5.27 -5.68 11.01
CA ILE A 89 -5.05 -4.24 11.04
C ILE A 89 -6.36 -3.56 10.62
N PRO A 90 -6.97 -2.73 11.48
CA PRO A 90 -8.14 -1.95 11.10
C PRO A 90 -7.77 -0.80 10.16
N CYS A 91 -8.70 -0.46 9.26
CA CYS A 91 -8.52 0.70 8.39
C CYS A 91 -8.59 2.02 9.18
N PRO A 92 -7.59 2.93 9.02
CA PRO A 92 -7.57 4.21 9.74
C PRO A 92 -8.71 5.16 9.37
N PHE A 93 -9.39 4.96 8.23
CA PHE A 93 -10.55 5.73 7.78
C PHE A 93 -11.87 5.34 8.48
N ARG A 94 -11.82 4.45 9.49
CA ARG A 94 -12.92 4.17 10.45
C ARG A 94 -14.23 3.61 9.87
N HIS A 95 -14.21 3.07 8.66
CA HIS A 95 -15.36 2.40 8.02
C HIS A 95 -15.48 0.89 8.30
N GLY A 96 -14.83 0.39 9.37
CA GLY A 96 -15.01 -0.99 9.86
C GLY A 96 -14.26 -2.10 9.10
N HIS A 97 -13.49 -1.78 8.06
CA HIS A 97 -12.67 -2.77 7.37
C HIS A 97 -11.49 -3.28 8.22
N LEU A 98 -11.25 -4.59 8.19
CA LEU A 98 -10.11 -5.25 8.81
C LEU A 98 -9.33 -6.03 7.75
N SER A 99 -8.01 -5.83 7.69
CA SER A 99 -7.12 -6.59 6.80
C SER A 99 -6.25 -7.54 7.61
N LYS A 100 -5.95 -8.73 7.08
CA LYS A 100 -5.01 -9.66 7.73
C LYS A 100 -3.65 -9.01 7.92
N LYS A 101 -2.96 -9.33 9.01
CA LYS A 101 -1.59 -8.85 9.25
C LYS A 101 -0.59 -9.73 8.49
N ALA A 102 -0.17 -9.27 7.32
CA ALA A 102 0.88 -9.92 6.53
C ALA A 102 1.82 -8.90 5.90
N ASN A 103 3.06 -9.31 5.66
CA ASN A 103 4.03 -8.59 4.83
C ASN A 103 4.12 -9.28 3.48
N ILE A 104 4.07 -8.49 2.42
CA ILE A 104 4.24 -8.95 1.06
C ILE A 104 5.40 -8.19 0.44
N ASN A 105 6.40 -8.94 -0.01
CA ASN A 105 7.51 -8.43 -0.79
C ASN A 105 7.35 -8.93 -2.24
N VAL A 106 7.32 -8.01 -3.20
CA VAL A 106 7.31 -8.32 -4.63
C VAL A 106 8.59 -7.79 -5.25
N ARG A 107 9.38 -8.69 -5.85
CA ARG A 107 10.63 -8.37 -6.55
C ARG A 107 10.42 -8.50 -8.04
N ASN A 108 10.69 -7.44 -8.79
CA ASN A 108 10.80 -7.49 -10.25
C ASN A 108 12.25 -7.86 -10.61
N ILE A 109 12.43 -9.04 -11.21
CA ILE A 109 13.76 -9.61 -11.51
C ILE A 109 14.49 -8.78 -12.57
N ALA A 110 13.78 -8.39 -13.63
CA ALA A 110 14.36 -7.65 -14.75
C ALA A 110 14.80 -6.24 -14.34
N ARG A 111 13.99 -5.57 -13.51
CA ARG A 111 14.26 -4.20 -13.03
C ARG A 111 15.21 -4.15 -11.83
N LYS A 112 15.43 -5.28 -11.13
CA LYS A 112 16.18 -5.36 -9.86
C LYS A 112 15.62 -4.38 -8.81
N GLU A 113 14.31 -4.23 -8.81
CA GLU A 113 13.57 -3.39 -7.87
C GLU A 113 12.55 -4.24 -7.11
N GLU A 114 12.24 -3.81 -5.89
CA GLU A 114 11.24 -4.48 -5.06
C GLU A 114 10.35 -3.47 -4.35
N VAL A 115 9.19 -3.98 -3.91
CA VAL A 115 8.21 -3.22 -3.16
C VAL A 115 7.66 -4.07 -2.02
N ASP A 116 7.59 -3.47 -0.84
CA ASP A 116 6.96 -4.03 0.34
C ASP A 116 5.60 -3.37 0.59
N TYR A 117 4.60 -4.20 0.88
CA TYR A 117 3.26 -3.76 1.22
C TYR A 117 2.59 -4.77 2.14
N SER A 118 1.39 -4.43 2.57
CA SER A 118 0.55 -5.31 3.39
C SER A 118 -0.88 -5.36 2.82
N PRO A 119 -1.73 -6.28 3.27
CA PRO A 119 -3.12 -6.35 2.82
C PRO A 119 -3.88 -5.04 3.05
N ILE A 120 -3.57 -4.31 4.14
CA ILE A 120 -4.18 -3.00 4.41
C ILE A 120 -3.74 -1.95 3.37
N SER A 121 -2.52 -2.01 2.84
CA SER A 121 -2.05 -1.08 1.80
C SER A 121 -2.89 -1.19 0.51
N ILE A 122 -3.29 -2.41 0.13
CA ILE A 122 -4.18 -2.65 -1.03
C ILE A 122 -5.52 -1.95 -0.83
N HIS A 123 -6.12 -2.14 0.36
CA HIS A 123 -7.40 -1.54 0.73
C HIS A 123 -7.32 -0.01 0.78
N LEU A 124 -6.26 0.54 1.36
CA LEU A 124 -6.03 1.98 1.42
C LEU A 124 -5.92 2.63 0.04
N ILE A 125 -5.25 1.97 -0.90
CA ILE A 125 -5.19 2.44 -2.29
C ILE A 125 -6.57 2.35 -2.94
N ARG A 126 -7.21 1.18 -2.86
CA ARG A 126 -8.46 0.90 -3.58
C ARG A 126 -9.60 1.82 -3.15
N GLU A 127 -9.82 1.95 -1.84
CA GLU A 127 -10.99 2.67 -1.31
C GLU A 127 -10.72 4.14 -1.04
N HIS A 128 -9.47 4.51 -0.76
CA HIS A 128 -9.13 5.85 -0.26
C HIS A 128 -8.11 6.60 -1.12
N GLY A 129 -7.53 5.95 -2.13
CA GLY A 129 -6.46 6.54 -2.94
C GLY A 129 -5.22 6.92 -2.12
N PHE A 130 -5.03 6.29 -0.96
CA PHE A 130 -3.97 6.65 -0.02
C PHE A 130 -2.81 5.67 -0.13
N TYR A 131 -1.67 6.16 -0.61
CA TYR A 131 -0.45 5.38 -0.83
C TYR A 131 0.55 5.47 0.34
N GLN A 132 0.07 5.86 1.53
CA GLN A 132 0.84 6.11 2.74
C GLN A 132 1.78 7.32 2.67
N GLY A 133 2.18 7.89 3.81
CA GLY A 133 3.02 9.09 3.84
C GLY A 133 4.50 8.82 3.52
N LYS A 134 5.21 9.87 3.12
CA LYS A 134 6.67 9.85 2.89
C LYS A 134 7.41 9.36 4.14
N GLY A 135 8.35 8.43 3.94
CA GLY A 135 9.11 7.80 5.03
C GLY A 135 8.38 6.67 5.76
N SER A 136 7.12 6.39 5.43
CA SER A 136 6.47 5.16 5.90
C SER A 136 7.20 3.96 5.31
N PRO A 137 7.46 2.89 6.08
CA PRO A 137 8.09 1.67 5.55
C PRO A 137 7.23 0.99 4.46
N TYR A 138 5.93 1.30 4.42
CA TYR A 138 5.00 0.79 3.41
C TYR A 138 4.51 1.90 2.46
N ARG A 139 5.29 2.98 2.29
CA ARG A 139 5.01 4.01 1.27
C ARG A 139 5.06 3.40 -0.13
N LEU A 140 3.95 3.49 -0.85
CA LEU A 140 3.81 3.00 -2.22
C LEU A 140 3.79 4.17 -3.20
N ASP A 141 4.94 4.83 -3.42
CA ASP A 141 5.00 5.91 -4.41
C ASP A 141 4.40 5.49 -5.77
N PRO A 142 3.37 6.20 -6.31
CA PRO A 142 2.61 5.74 -7.47
C PRO A 142 3.46 5.45 -8.71
N ALA A 143 4.46 6.27 -9.00
CA ALA A 143 5.33 6.08 -10.17
C ALA A 143 6.28 4.91 -9.97
N LYS A 144 6.87 4.79 -8.77
CA LYS A 144 7.74 3.66 -8.43
C LYS A 144 6.97 2.34 -8.47
N VAL A 145 5.81 2.27 -7.82
CA VAL A 145 5.02 1.03 -7.76
C VAL A 145 4.51 0.64 -9.16
N ALA A 146 4.02 1.59 -9.96
CA ALA A 146 3.59 1.31 -11.33
C ALA A 146 4.72 0.72 -12.19
N ARG A 147 5.92 1.30 -12.09
CA ARG A 147 7.11 0.79 -12.80
C ARG A 147 7.50 -0.61 -12.34
N ILE A 148 7.57 -0.86 -11.03
CA ILE A 148 7.95 -2.16 -10.47
C ILE A 148 6.96 -3.24 -10.91
N LEU A 149 5.66 -2.95 -10.84
CA LEU A 149 4.59 -3.87 -11.19
C LEU A 149 4.35 -4.04 -12.71
N GLU A 150 5.16 -3.38 -13.54
CA GLU A 150 5.07 -3.39 -15.01
C GLU A 150 3.72 -2.91 -15.54
N LEU A 151 3.16 -1.88 -14.91
CA LEU A 151 1.94 -1.21 -15.37
C LEU A 151 2.24 -0.07 -16.36
N ILE A 152 3.50 0.36 -16.43
CA ILE A 152 4.07 1.37 -17.34
C ILE A 152 5.48 0.96 -17.81
#